data_AF-A0A836Q0I1-F1
#
_entry.id   AF-A0A836Q0I1-F1
#
_cell.length_a   1.000
_cell.length_b   1.000
_cell.length_c   1.000
_cell.angle_alpha   90.00
_cell.angle_beta   90.00
_cell.angle_gamma   90.00
#
_symmetry.space_group_name_H-M   'P 1'
#
loop_
_entity.id
_entity.type
_entity.pdbx_description
1 polymer ?
#
loop_
_entity_poly.entity_id
_entity_poly.type
_entity_poly.pdbx_seq_one_letter_code
_entity_poly.pdbx_strand_id
1 'polypeptide(L)'
;MSSPIICFGQQPCGFYPKRFLVAKIRTARKLQQEIGGKIVFFYHDSDHDPRETRTILRHRTTNDPAQLNFAFENKTQRKFSPLYAKKIPEGWQEKTILQLPNYIDHSLINIFKATHEKTVADFCLQMYRGMGLLDGIEVVRSGDPEFRKGACDISDFYVDIPYESEIVRARVAGDVLRLHEGGNAFLELPMVEFSKEQINPTRDTRLRWMQSVIHCTHYIAGAGEQAYLRKEEAPEIEFVTREDIDLSDEAYVELPSAAKKEEETIEHR
;
A
#
# COMPACT_ATOMS: atom_id res chain seq x y z
N MET A 1 -16.02 -23.33 14.98
CA MET A 1 -15.53 -22.71 13.73
C MET A 1 -14.68 -21.52 14.13
N SER A 2 -13.53 -21.31 13.50
CA SER A 2 -12.73 -20.10 13.73
C SER A 2 -13.51 -18.86 13.30
N SER A 3 -13.31 -17.74 13.99
CA SER A 3 -13.92 -16.46 13.62
C SER A 3 -13.46 -16.05 12.21
N PRO A 4 -14.33 -15.51 11.33
CA PRO A 4 -13.93 -15.09 10.00
C PRO A 4 -12.80 -14.07 10.02
N ILE A 5 -11.87 -14.24 9.09
CA ILE A 5 -10.81 -13.27 8.77
C ILE A 5 -11.07 -12.79 7.35
N ILE A 6 -11.45 -11.52 7.23
CA ILE A 6 -11.74 -10.83 5.97
C ILE A 6 -10.51 -10.04 5.58
N CYS A 7 -9.82 -10.47 4.54
CA CYS A 7 -8.57 -9.87 4.10
C CYS A 7 -8.72 -9.11 2.79
N PHE A 8 -7.90 -8.08 2.61
CA PHE A 8 -7.62 -7.50 1.30
C PHE A 8 -6.18 -7.01 1.25
N GLY A 9 -5.55 -7.15 0.08
CA GLY A 9 -4.19 -6.68 -0.17
C GLY A 9 -4.15 -5.38 -0.96
N GLN A 10 -3.23 -4.47 -0.63
CA GLN A 10 -2.92 -3.31 -1.46
C GLN A 10 -1.54 -2.72 -1.15
N GLN A 11 -0.82 -2.29 -2.18
CA GLN A 11 0.40 -1.48 -2.04
C GLN A 11 0.05 -0.08 -1.51
N PRO A 12 1.01 0.67 -0.93
CA PRO A 12 0.87 2.12 -0.80
C PRO A 12 0.43 2.74 -2.14
N CYS A 13 -0.75 3.39 -2.17
CA CYS A 13 -1.38 3.83 -3.41
C CYS A 13 -1.90 5.27 -3.34
N GLY A 14 -0.97 6.22 -3.25
CA GLY A 14 -1.22 7.65 -3.12
C GLY A 14 -1.17 8.10 -1.66
N PHE A 15 -0.68 9.31 -1.38
CA PHE A 15 -0.76 9.87 -0.03
C PHE A 15 -2.22 10.10 0.41
N TYR A 16 -3.11 10.43 -0.53
CA TYR A 16 -4.53 10.14 -0.38
C TYR A 16 -4.82 8.82 -1.12
N PRO A 17 -5.49 7.86 -0.48
CA PRO A 17 -5.63 6.52 -1.05
C PRO A 17 -6.46 6.57 -2.32
N LYS A 18 -6.06 5.79 -3.34
CA LYS A 18 -6.89 5.58 -4.54
C LYS A 18 -8.27 5.04 -4.15
N ARG A 19 -9.30 5.46 -4.88
CA ARG A 19 -10.70 5.11 -4.60
C ARG A 19 -10.94 3.59 -4.58
N PHE A 20 -10.22 2.80 -5.38
CA PHE A 20 -10.35 1.34 -5.34
C PHE A 20 -9.95 0.72 -3.99
N LEU A 21 -9.03 1.32 -3.23
CA LEU A 21 -8.65 0.84 -1.90
C LEU A 21 -9.80 1.09 -0.93
N VAL A 22 -10.41 2.27 -1.02
CA VAL A 22 -11.58 2.62 -0.21
C VAL A 22 -12.77 1.69 -0.53
N ALA A 23 -12.96 1.32 -1.80
CA ALA A 23 -13.95 0.31 -2.18
C ALA A 23 -13.69 -1.07 -1.56
N LYS A 24 -12.42 -1.52 -1.50
CA LYS A 24 -12.05 -2.75 -0.78
C LYS A 24 -12.39 -2.65 0.71
N ILE A 25 -12.07 -1.52 1.35
CA ILE A 25 -12.38 -1.25 2.77
C ILE A 25 -13.89 -1.28 3.02
N ARG A 26 -14.69 -0.60 2.18
CA ARG A 26 -16.15 -0.57 2.29
C ARG A 26 -16.77 -1.95 2.11
N THR A 27 -16.28 -2.70 1.13
CA THR A 27 -16.73 -4.08 0.87
C THR A 27 -16.40 -4.98 2.07
N ALA A 28 -15.19 -4.90 2.61
CA ALA A 28 -14.79 -5.66 3.80
C ALA A 28 -15.65 -5.33 5.01
N ARG A 29 -15.95 -4.04 5.25
CA ARG A 29 -16.83 -3.60 6.35
C ARG A 29 -18.26 -4.10 6.19
N LYS A 30 -18.81 -4.05 4.97
CA LYS A 30 -20.15 -4.60 4.68
C LYS A 30 -20.18 -6.09 4.96
N LEU A 31 -19.20 -6.84 4.46
CA LEU A 31 -19.09 -8.28 4.71
C LEU A 31 -18.95 -8.58 6.21
N GLN A 32 -18.11 -7.83 6.94
CA GLN A 32 -17.96 -7.98 8.39
C GLN A 32 -19.28 -7.77 9.15
N GLN A 33 -20.14 -6.85 8.70
CA GLN A 33 -21.48 -6.67 9.31
C GLN A 33 -22.39 -7.88 9.07
N GLU A 34 -22.21 -8.59 7.95
CA GLU A 34 -23.00 -9.77 7.60
C GLU A 34 -22.54 -11.04 8.32
N ILE A 35 -21.22 -11.26 8.40
CA ILE A 35 -20.64 -12.53 8.90
C ILE A 35 -19.85 -12.41 10.21
N GLY A 36 -19.64 -11.20 10.72
CA GLY A 36 -18.77 -10.92 11.85
C GLY A 36 -17.28 -11.04 11.49
N GLY A 37 -16.45 -11.32 12.50
CA GLY A 37 -15.02 -11.53 12.32
C GLY A 37 -14.17 -10.26 12.35
N LYS A 38 -12.90 -10.39 11.95
CA LYS A 38 -11.94 -9.27 11.88
C LYS A 38 -11.56 -8.95 10.45
N ILE A 39 -11.25 -7.68 10.20
CA ILE A 39 -10.73 -7.21 8.91
C ILE A 39 -9.21 -7.07 9.00
N VAL A 40 -8.51 -7.63 8.02
CA VAL A 40 -7.05 -7.55 7.89
C VAL A 40 -6.69 -6.87 6.58
N PHE A 41 -6.05 -5.71 6.66
CA PHE A 41 -5.41 -5.06 5.53
C PHE A 41 -3.98 -5.56 5.39
N PHE A 42 -3.72 -6.37 4.36
CA PHE A 42 -2.38 -6.77 4.00
C PHE A 42 -1.69 -5.68 3.16
N TYR A 43 -0.87 -4.89 3.82
CA TYR A 43 -0.19 -3.73 3.25
C TYR A 43 1.09 -4.14 2.52
N HIS A 44 1.06 -4.10 1.19
CA HIS A 44 2.15 -4.55 0.31
C HIS A 44 3.25 -3.48 0.13
N ASP A 45 3.80 -2.99 1.22
CA ASP A 45 4.87 -2.00 1.25
C ASP A 45 6.27 -2.51 0.87
N SER A 46 6.43 -3.82 0.69
CA SER A 46 7.62 -4.45 0.11
C SER A 46 7.72 -4.30 -1.40
N ASP A 47 6.64 -3.91 -2.09
CA ASP A 47 6.76 -3.58 -3.50
C ASP A 47 7.62 -2.31 -3.68
N HIS A 48 8.23 -2.11 -4.85
CA HIS A 48 9.15 -1.01 -5.10
C HIS A 48 8.65 0.00 -6.13
N ASP A 49 7.50 -0.22 -6.80
CA ASP A 49 7.04 0.66 -7.88
C ASP A 49 6.56 2.03 -7.36
N PRO A 50 7.30 3.14 -7.61
CA PRO A 50 6.91 4.47 -7.15
C PRO A 50 5.72 5.06 -7.93
N ARG A 51 5.28 4.43 -9.03
CA ARG A 51 4.12 4.88 -9.80
C ARG A 51 2.81 4.59 -9.07
N GLU A 52 2.81 3.57 -8.21
CA GLU A 52 1.63 3.23 -7.42
C GLU A 52 1.25 4.33 -6.44
N THR A 53 2.24 5.06 -5.92
CA THR A 53 2.04 6.14 -4.95
C THR A 53 1.63 7.48 -5.56
N ARG A 54 1.37 7.50 -6.87
CA ARG A 54 0.86 8.69 -7.55
C ARG A 54 -0.56 8.98 -7.08
N THR A 55 -0.75 10.18 -6.54
CA THR A 55 -2.04 10.74 -6.13
C THR A 55 -2.61 11.54 -7.30
N ILE A 56 -3.74 11.11 -7.85
CA ILE A 56 -4.45 11.86 -8.89
C ILE A 56 -5.58 12.65 -8.23
N LEU A 57 -5.54 13.98 -8.34
CA LEU A 57 -6.53 14.90 -7.79
C LEU A 57 -7.16 15.72 -8.90
N ARG A 58 -8.37 16.24 -8.69
CA ARG A 58 -9.04 17.12 -9.67
C ARG A 58 -9.02 18.56 -9.20
N HIS A 59 -8.69 19.47 -10.11
CA HIS A 59 -8.72 20.90 -9.82
C HIS A 59 -10.16 21.33 -9.47
N ARG A 60 -10.35 22.06 -8.37
CA ARG A 60 -11.68 22.39 -7.85
C ARG A 60 -12.54 23.21 -8.81
N THR A 61 -11.92 24.02 -9.68
CA THR A 61 -12.65 24.90 -10.62
C THR A 61 -12.73 24.35 -12.05
N THR A 62 -11.67 23.72 -12.58
CA THR A 62 -11.62 23.26 -13.97
C THR A 62 -11.95 21.77 -14.11
N ASN A 63 -11.94 21.04 -12.98
CA ASN A 63 -12.10 19.59 -12.93
C ASN A 63 -10.98 18.79 -13.64
N ASP A 64 -9.90 19.45 -14.07
CA ASP A 64 -8.78 18.79 -14.73
C ASP A 64 -7.99 17.91 -13.75
N PRO A 65 -7.54 16.72 -14.18
CA PRO A 65 -6.74 15.85 -13.34
C PRO A 65 -5.30 16.33 -13.23
N ALA A 66 -4.81 16.49 -12.00
CA ALA A 66 -3.42 16.72 -11.66
C ALA A 66 -2.81 15.45 -11.04
N GLN A 67 -1.55 15.18 -11.36
CA GLN A 67 -0.80 14.04 -10.83
C GLN A 67 0.28 14.55 -9.88
N LEU A 68 0.12 14.25 -8.59
CA LEU A 68 1.12 14.54 -7.56
C LEU A 68 1.76 13.23 -7.10
N ASN A 69 3.03 13.27 -6.71
CA ASN A 69 3.72 12.11 -6.16
C ASN A 69 4.80 12.54 -5.17
N PHE A 70 5.33 11.58 -4.44
CA PHE A 70 6.51 11.76 -3.60
C PHE A 70 7.74 12.11 -4.45
N ALA A 71 8.58 12.98 -3.90
CA ALA A 71 10.00 12.99 -4.25
C ALA A 71 10.71 11.88 -3.46
N PHE A 72 11.90 11.50 -3.93
CA PHE A 72 12.71 10.44 -3.31
C PHE A 72 14.11 10.96 -3.04
N GLU A 73 14.72 10.53 -1.93
CA GLU A 73 16.04 11.00 -1.50
C GLU A 73 17.12 10.86 -2.58
N ASN A 74 17.06 9.78 -3.37
CA ASN A 74 17.97 9.56 -4.48
C ASN A 74 17.39 8.62 -5.55
N LYS A 75 18.14 8.50 -6.66
CA LYS A 75 17.76 7.67 -7.81
C LYS A 75 17.69 6.18 -7.48
N THR A 76 18.62 5.68 -6.66
CA THR A 76 18.69 4.29 -6.24
C THR A 76 17.41 3.90 -5.50
N GLN A 77 16.98 4.72 -4.54
CA GLN A 77 15.71 4.51 -3.85
C GLN A 77 14.52 4.57 -4.78
N ARG A 78 14.44 5.61 -5.61
CA ARG A 78 13.33 5.77 -6.56
C ARG A 78 13.16 4.52 -7.42
N LYS A 79 14.25 3.97 -7.95
CA LYS A 79 14.23 2.83 -8.86
C LYS A 79 14.03 1.49 -8.14
N PHE A 80 14.76 1.23 -7.06
CA PHE A 80 14.99 -0.15 -6.60
C PHE A 80 14.57 -0.42 -5.17
N SER A 81 14.49 0.59 -4.31
CA SER A 81 14.11 0.38 -2.91
C SER A 81 12.64 0.01 -2.77
N PRO A 82 12.29 -0.93 -1.87
CA PRO A 82 10.91 -1.17 -1.50
C PRO A 82 10.28 0.10 -0.89
N LEU A 83 8.95 0.24 -0.99
CA LEU A 83 8.23 1.45 -0.59
C LEU A 83 8.40 1.78 0.90
N TYR A 84 8.58 0.76 1.76
CA TYR A 84 8.89 0.96 3.18
C TYR A 84 10.28 1.57 3.43
N ALA A 85 11.21 1.47 2.47
CA ALA A 85 12.57 2.01 2.58
C ALA A 85 12.77 3.30 1.76
N LYS A 86 11.82 3.68 0.91
CA LYS A 86 11.89 4.93 0.14
C LYS A 86 11.66 6.13 1.08
N LYS A 87 12.72 6.90 1.31
CA LYS A 87 12.72 8.13 2.12
C LYS A 87 12.17 9.31 1.34
N ILE A 88 11.44 10.16 2.06
CA ILE A 88 10.88 11.42 1.57
C ILE A 88 11.90 12.53 1.86
N PRO A 89 12.35 13.30 0.85
CA PRO A 89 13.27 14.41 1.06
C PRO A 89 12.67 15.53 1.93
N GLU A 90 13.52 16.18 2.71
CA GLU A 90 13.17 17.40 3.44
C GLU A 90 12.65 18.49 2.49
N GLY A 91 11.65 19.26 2.93
CA GLY A 91 11.05 20.32 2.11
C GLY A 91 10.01 19.83 1.08
N TRP A 92 9.85 18.51 0.88
CA TRP A 92 8.84 17.99 -0.06
C TRP A 92 7.42 18.27 0.43
N GLN A 93 7.16 18.10 1.72
CA GLN A 93 5.83 18.23 2.30
C GLN A 93 5.34 19.69 2.19
N GLU A 94 6.18 20.65 2.54
CA GLU A 94 5.92 22.09 2.48
C GLU A 94 5.58 22.52 1.05
N LYS A 95 6.38 22.08 0.07
CA LYS A 95 6.14 22.35 -1.36
C LYS A 95 4.84 21.71 -1.86
N THR A 96 4.49 20.54 -1.34
CA THR A 96 3.24 19.86 -1.71
C THR A 96 2.04 20.59 -1.12
N ILE A 97 2.11 21.00 0.16
CA ILE A 97 1.05 21.76 0.85
C ILE A 97 0.64 23.01 0.07
N LEU A 98 1.59 23.74 -0.53
CA LEU A 98 1.29 24.95 -1.32
C LEU A 98 0.40 24.68 -2.54
N GLN A 99 0.37 23.44 -3.04
CA GLN A 99 -0.42 23.06 -4.21
C GLN A 99 -1.81 22.55 -3.83
N LEU A 100 -1.98 21.98 -2.63
CA LEU A 100 -3.21 21.29 -2.20
C LEU A 100 -4.49 22.13 -2.19
N PRO A 101 -4.50 23.44 -1.86
CA PRO A 101 -5.72 24.26 -1.86
C PRO A 101 -6.48 24.30 -3.19
N ASN A 102 -5.78 24.05 -4.31
CA ASN A 102 -6.39 23.99 -5.64
C ASN A 102 -7.23 22.72 -5.87
N TYR A 103 -7.11 21.72 -5.00
CA TYR A 103 -7.62 20.37 -5.23
C TYR A 103 -8.54 19.85 -4.11
N ILE A 104 -8.28 20.21 -2.86
CA ILE A 104 -8.94 19.61 -1.69
C ILE A 104 -9.31 20.64 -0.63
N ASP A 105 -10.14 20.23 0.33
CA ASP A 105 -10.56 21.05 1.46
C ASP A 105 -9.54 21.10 2.60
N HIS A 106 -9.68 22.11 3.45
CA HIS A 106 -8.76 22.40 4.54
C HIS A 106 -8.59 21.24 5.53
N SER A 107 -9.63 20.48 5.82
CA SER A 107 -9.59 19.33 6.74
C SER A 107 -8.61 18.24 6.27
N LEU A 108 -8.61 17.92 4.97
CA LEU A 108 -7.65 16.98 4.38
C LEU A 108 -6.23 17.54 4.33
N ILE A 109 -6.10 18.86 4.15
CA ILE A 109 -4.80 19.55 4.22
C ILE A 109 -4.25 19.50 5.65
N ASN A 110 -5.10 19.62 6.67
CA ASN A 110 -4.71 19.54 8.07
C ASN A 110 -4.18 18.14 8.42
N ILE A 111 -4.86 17.08 7.96
CA ILE A 111 -4.37 15.69 8.10
C ILE A 111 -3.01 15.53 7.41
N PHE A 112 -2.86 16.09 6.21
CA PHE A 112 -1.60 16.04 5.48
C PHE A 112 -0.47 16.77 6.21
N LYS A 113 -0.76 17.95 6.78
CA LYS A 113 0.21 18.73 7.58
C LYS A 113 0.63 18.00 8.85
N ALA A 114 -0.29 17.28 9.50
CA ALA A 114 -0.02 16.55 10.74
C ALA A 114 0.75 15.24 10.53
N THR A 115 0.92 14.80 9.27
CA THR A 115 1.64 13.56 8.95
C THR A 115 3.13 13.85 8.75
N HIS A 116 4.01 13.26 9.56
CA HIS A 116 5.45 13.56 9.55
C HIS A 116 6.33 12.33 9.31
N GLU A 117 5.77 11.29 8.71
CA GLU A 117 6.49 10.05 8.44
C GLU A 117 7.58 10.25 7.39
N LYS A 118 8.71 9.58 7.61
CA LYS A 118 9.92 9.74 6.78
C LYS A 118 9.95 8.85 5.56
N THR A 119 9.17 7.77 5.56
CA THR A 119 9.10 6.82 4.46
C THR A 119 7.77 6.94 3.72
N VAL A 120 7.79 6.63 2.44
CA VAL A 120 6.60 6.70 1.59
C VAL A 120 5.48 5.78 2.08
N ALA A 121 5.82 4.53 2.46
CA ALA A 121 4.82 3.60 2.96
C ALA A 121 4.20 4.06 4.28
N ASP A 122 5.01 4.58 5.21
CA ASP A 122 4.51 5.04 6.51
C ASP A 122 3.66 6.32 6.34
N PHE A 123 4.09 7.25 5.48
CA PHE A 123 3.32 8.47 5.18
C PHE A 123 1.94 8.15 4.63
N CYS A 124 1.85 7.26 3.62
CA CYS A 124 0.58 6.80 3.09
C CYS A 124 -0.28 6.16 4.20
N LEU A 125 0.30 5.26 5.00
CA LEU A 125 -0.45 4.56 6.04
C LEU A 125 -0.99 5.52 7.10
N GLN A 126 -0.18 6.50 7.51
CA GLN A 126 -0.56 7.52 8.48
C GLN A 126 -1.63 8.46 7.94
N MET A 127 -1.57 8.83 6.65
CA MET A 127 -2.67 9.54 6.00
C MET A 127 -3.97 8.75 6.04
N TYR A 128 -3.93 7.44 5.74
CA TYR A 128 -5.14 6.61 5.72
C TYR A 128 -5.75 6.48 7.12
N ARG A 129 -4.90 6.41 8.17
CA ARG A 129 -5.33 6.49 9.57
C ARG A 129 -5.94 7.84 9.92
N GLY A 130 -5.27 8.94 9.57
CA GLY A 130 -5.77 10.30 9.82
C GLY A 130 -7.10 10.60 9.14
N MET A 131 -7.44 9.89 8.06
CA MET A 131 -8.74 9.96 7.39
C MET A 131 -9.82 9.04 8.01
N GLY A 132 -9.51 8.27 9.06
CA GLY A 132 -10.44 7.31 9.70
C GLY A 132 -10.75 6.07 8.85
N LEU A 133 -9.96 5.81 7.79
CA LEU A 133 -10.24 4.70 6.88
C LEU A 133 -9.87 3.34 7.47
N LEU A 134 -8.95 3.32 8.43
CA LEU A 134 -8.38 2.10 9.00
C LEU A 134 -8.90 1.77 10.40
N ASP A 135 -9.93 2.48 10.88
CA ASP A 135 -10.56 2.18 12.17
C ASP A 135 -11.15 0.77 12.19
N GLY A 136 -10.77 0.00 13.21
CA GLY A 136 -11.17 -1.39 13.38
C GLY A 136 -10.51 -2.38 12.41
N ILE A 137 -9.49 -1.96 11.66
CA ILE A 137 -8.79 -2.79 10.68
C ILE A 137 -7.37 -3.10 11.19
N GLU A 138 -7.05 -4.39 11.26
CA GLU A 138 -5.69 -4.85 11.54
C GLU A 138 -4.82 -4.64 10.30
N VAL A 139 -3.68 -3.97 10.46
CA VAL A 139 -2.73 -3.75 9.36
C VAL A 139 -1.56 -4.71 9.51
N VAL A 140 -1.36 -5.56 8.50
CA VAL A 140 -0.24 -6.51 8.43
C VAL A 140 0.66 -6.11 7.28
N ARG A 141 1.96 -5.93 7.52
CA ARG A 141 2.90 -5.38 6.53
C ARG A 141 3.70 -6.48 5.88
N SER A 142 3.78 -6.45 4.55
CA SER A 142 4.66 -7.36 3.80
C SER A 142 6.15 -7.11 4.04
N GLY A 143 6.51 -5.89 4.44
CA GLY A 143 7.85 -5.46 4.81
C GLY A 143 8.31 -5.89 6.20
N ASP A 144 7.41 -6.42 7.03
CA ASP A 144 7.72 -6.79 8.41
C ASP A 144 8.59 -8.06 8.45
N PRO A 145 9.81 -8.01 9.04
CA PRO A 145 10.67 -9.17 9.20
C PRO A 145 9.98 -10.36 9.87
N GLU A 146 9.14 -10.14 10.89
CA GLU A 146 8.47 -11.25 11.60
C GLU A 146 7.40 -11.91 10.74
N PHE A 147 6.67 -11.13 9.94
CA PHE A 147 5.73 -11.67 8.95
C PHE A 147 6.46 -12.57 7.95
N ARG A 148 7.61 -12.11 7.46
CA ARG A 148 8.43 -12.85 6.48
C ARG A 148 9.01 -14.14 7.06
N LYS A 149 9.44 -14.14 8.33
CA LYS A 149 9.88 -15.36 9.04
C LYS A 149 8.77 -16.40 9.15
N GLY A 150 7.55 -15.95 9.46
CA GLY A 150 6.39 -16.80 9.65
C GLY A 150 5.84 -17.40 8.35
N ALA A 151 6.05 -16.72 7.22
CA ALA A 151 5.50 -17.15 5.95
C ALA A 151 6.14 -18.44 5.40
N CYS A 152 5.43 -19.18 4.55
CA CYS A 152 5.95 -20.38 3.91
C CYS A 152 7.08 -20.06 2.92
N ASP A 153 7.92 -21.06 2.64
CA ASP A 153 8.94 -20.93 1.61
C ASP A 153 8.31 -20.85 0.22
N ILE A 154 8.94 -20.08 -0.67
CA ILE A 154 8.52 -19.84 -2.05
C ILE A 154 9.73 -19.92 -2.97
N SER A 155 9.52 -20.37 -4.21
CA SER A 155 10.60 -20.61 -5.17
C SER A 155 10.90 -19.43 -6.11
N ASP A 156 9.97 -18.48 -6.23
CA ASP A 156 10.12 -17.26 -7.02
C ASP A 156 9.86 -16.06 -6.10
N PHE A 157 10.92 -15.30 -5.85
CA PHE A 157 10.93 -14.24 -4.86
C PHE A 157 11.99 -13.17 -5.16
N TYR A 158 11.83 -12.05 -4.45
CA TYR A 158 12.83 -11.00 -4.33
C TYR A 158 13.48 -11.06 -2.95
N VAL A 159 14.65 -10.47 -2.83
CA VAL A 159 15.38 -10.29 -1.58
C VAL A 159 15.73 -8.82 -1.38
N ASP A 160 15.53 -8.31 -0.17
CA ASP A 160 15.97 -6.98 0.22
C ASP A 160 17.43 -7.01 0.67
N ILE A 161 18.31 -6.33 -0.06
CA ILE A 161 19.75 -6.35 0.18
C ILE A 161 20.33 -4.93 0.25
N PRO A 162 21.46 -4.70 0.93
CA PRO A 162 22.15 -3.42 0.90
C PRO A 162 22.82 -3.19 -0.47
N TYR A 163 22.67 -1.99 -1.02
CA TYR A 163 23.33 -1.53 -2.25
C TYR A 163 23.47 0.00 -2.23
N GLU A 164 24.67 0.53 -2.45
CA GLU A 164 24.96 1.98 -2.44
C GLU A 164 24.40 2.72 -1.19
N SER A 165 24.56 2.13 -0.01
CA SER A 165 24.03 2.64 1.28
C SER A 165 22.50 2.66 1.40
N GLU A 166 21.79 2.04 0.46
CA GLU A 166 20.33 1.89 0.46
C GLU A 166 19.92 0.43 0.54
N ILE A 167 18.65 0.17 0.90
CA ILE A 167 18.05 -1.17 0.78
C ILE A 167 17.39 -1.27 -0.59
N VAL A 168 17.71 -2.28 -1.39
CA VAL A 168 17.13 -2.52 -2.71
C VAL A 168 16.45 -3.88 -2.78
N ARG A 169 15.35 -3.96 -3.53
CA ARG A 169 14.62 -5.20 -3.77
C ARG A 169 15.12 -5.87 -5.04
N ALA A 170 15.94 -6.90 -4.91
CA ALA A 170 16.53 -7.63 -6.03
C ALA A 170 15.82 -8.96 -6.28
N ARG A 171 15.62 -9.33 -7.54
CA ARG A 171 15.09 -10.66 -7.89
C ARG A 171 16.24 -11.67 -7.88
N VAL A 172 16.01 -12.84 -7.29
CA VAL A 172 16.97 -13.95 -7.38
C VAL A 172 16.88 -14.56 -8.79
N ALA A 173 18.01 -14.69 -9.47
CA ALA A 173 18.09 -15.24 -10.82
C ALA A 173 19.34 -16.12 -10.97
N GLY A 174 19.24 -17.39 -10.57
CA GLY A 174 20.38 -18.32 -10.59
C GLY A 174 21.41 -17.95 -9.52
N ASP A 175 22.63 -17.67 -9.95
CA ASP A 175 23.78 -17.29 -9.10
C ASP A 175 23.97 -15.76 -9.01
N VAL A 176 23.01 -14.97 -9.50
CA VAL A 176 23.02 -13.50 -9.43
C VAL A 176 21.73 -12.93 -8.87
N LEU A 177 21.82 -11.67 -8.46
CA LEU A 177 20.68 -10.85 -8.07
C LEU A 177 20.43 -9.79 -9.13
N ARG A 178 19.16 -9.53 -9.48
CA ARG A 178 18.80 -8.58 -10.54
C ARG A 178 17.94 -7.44 -10.02
N LEU A 179 18.38 -6.21 -10.25
CA LEU A 179 17.56 -5.01 -10.10
C LEU A 179 16.92 -4.66 -11.45
N HIS A 180 15.60 -4.48 -11.47
CA HIS A 180 14.87 -4.14 -12.69
C HIS A 180 14.94 -2.64 -12.97
N GLU A 181 15.50 -2.24 -14.11
CA GLU A 181 15.62 -0.83 -14.49
C GLU A 181 14.44 -0.30 -15.31
N GLY A 182 13.50 -1.19 -15.68
CA GLY A 182 12.40 -0.92 -16.61
C GLY A 182 12.61 -1.60 -17.97
N GLY A 183 11.51 -1.98 -18.61
CA GLY A 183 11.57 -2.74 -19.88
C GLY A 183 12.33 -4.07 -19.71
N ASN A 184 13.26 -4.34 -20.61
CA ASN A 184 14.12 -5.53 -20.57
C ASN A 184 15.53 -5.25 -20.02
N ALA A 185 15.72 -4.15 -19.27
CA ALA A 185 17.01 -3.76 -18.71
C ALA A 185 17.12 -4.18 -17.23
N PHE A 186 18.26 -4.76 -16.88
CA PHE A 186 18.57 -5.24 -15.54
C PHE A 186 20.00 -4.88 -15.15
N LEU A 187 20.19 -4.46 -13.91
CA LEU A 187 21.50 -4.41 -13.27
C LEU A 187 21.72 -5.73 -12.52
N GLU A 188 22.82 -6.40 -12.82
CA GLU A 188 23.23 -7.63 -12.11
C GLU A 188 24.12 -7.27 -10.93
N LEU A 189 23.81 -7.86 -9.79
CA LEU A 189 24.56 -7.77 -8.55
C LEU A 189 25.08 -9.17 -8.19
N PRO A 190 26.25 -9.26 -7.53
CA PRO A 190 26.73 -10.55 -7.03
C PRO A 190 25.72 -11.14 -6.03
N MET A 191 25.61 -12.46 -6.01
CA MET A 191 24.88 -13.13 -4.95
C MET A 191 25.50 -12.81 -3.60
N VAL A 192 24.64 -12.50 -2.63
CA VAL A 192 25.01 -12.32 -1.23
C VAL A 192 24.18 -13.29 -0.40
N GLU A 193 24.69 -13.65 0.78
CA GLU A 193 23.90 -14.38 1.74
C GLU A 193 22.72 -13.51 2.20
N PHE A 194 21.54 -14.12 2.30
CA PHE A 194 20.35 -13.48 2.82
C PHE A 194 19.58 -14.48 3.67
N SER A 195 18.76 -13.96 4.57
CA SER A 195 17.91 -14.74 5.45
C SER A 195 16.44 -14.55 5.11
N LYS A 196 15.56 -15.31 5.76
CA LYS A 196 14.12 -15.38 5.44
C LYS A 196 13.42 -14.03 5.62
N GLU A 197 13.90 -13.22 6.55
CA GLU A 197 13.48 -11.85 6.86
C GLU A 197 13.63 -10.87 5.68
N GLN A 198 14.44 -11.23 4.69
CA GLN A 198 14.70 -10.40 3.51
C GLN A 198 13.84 -10.84 2.31
N ILE A 199 13.15 -11.97 2.39
CA ILE A 199 12.40 -12.56 1.28
C ILE A 199 11.06 -11.85 1.09
N ASN A 200 10.76 -11.53 -0.17
CA ASN A 200 9.50 -10.95 -0.60
C ASN A 200 8.90 -11.73 -1.77
N PRO A 201 7.58 -11.96 -1.80
CA PRO A 201 6.97 -12.71 -2.89
C PRO A 201 7.00 -11.95 -4.21
N THR A 202 6.95 -12.67 -5.32
CA THR A 202 6.53 -12.09 -6.61
C THR A 202 5.02 -11.93 -6.62
N ARG A 203 4.45 -11.35 -7.68
CA ARG A 203 2.98 -11.27 -7.82
C ARG A 203 2.34 -12.66 -7.74
N ASP A 204 2.98 -13.64 -8.35
CA ASP A 204 2.42 -14.97 -8.55
C ASP A 204 2.50 -15.83 -7.29
N THR A 205 3.52 -15.65 -6.45
CA THR A 205 3.68 -16.40 -5.18
C THR A 205 3.06 -15.70 -3.97
N ARG A 206 2.53 -14.47 -4.15
CA ARG A 206 2.06 -13.60 -3.06
C ARG A 206 0.90 -14.18 -2.28
N LEU A 207 -0.08 -14.76 -2.97
CA LEU A 207 -1.32 -15.21 -2.35
C LEU A 207 -1.04 -16.33 -1.34
N ARG A 208 -0.37 -17.41 -1.78
CA ARG A 208 0.04 -18.51 -0.91
C ARG A 208 0.94 -18.03 0.23
N TRP A 209 1.91 -17.17 -0.07
CA TRP A 209 2.84 -16.63 0.92
C TRP A 209 2.11 -15.86 2.02
N MET A 210 1.23 -14.93 1.65
CA MET A 210 0.37 -14.20 2.59
C MET A 210 -0.54 -15.15 3.38
N GLN A 211 -1.21 -16.07 2.68
CA GLN A 211 -2.21 -16.95 3.27
C GLN A 211 -1.61 -17.91 4.30
N SER A 212 -0.34 -18.29 4.12
CA SER A 212 0.39 -19.11 5.10
C SER A 212 0.57 -18.47 6.48
N VAL A 213 0.34 -17.15 6.60
CA VAL A 213 0.43 -16.40 7.87
C VAL A 213 -0.94 -15.86 8.30
N ILE A 214 -1.67 -15.22 7.37
CA ILE A 214 -2.93 -14.55 7.72
C ILE A 214 -4.06 -15.56 7.91
N HIS A 215 -4.03 -16.68 7.18
CA HIS A 215 -5.09 -17.70 7.19
C HIS A 215 -6.48 -17.07 6.98
N CYS A 216 -6.58 -16.17 6.00
CA CYS A 216 -7.85 -15.49 5.75
C CYS A 216 -8.89 -16.48 5.24
N THR A 217 -10.14 -16.23 5.60
CA THR A 217 -11.30 -17.03 5.17
C THR A 217 -12.00 -16.39 3.98
N HIS A 218 -11.91 -15.06 3.87
CA HIS A 218 -12.51 -14.28 2.80
C HIS A 218 -11.47 -13.30 2.28
N TYR A 219 -11.38 -13.13 0.96
CA TYR A 219 -10.46 -12.18 0.34
C TYR A 219 -11.19 -11.24 -0.61
N ILE A 220 -11.13 -9.93 -0.34
CA ILE A 220 -11.73 -8.91 -1.21
C ILE A 220 -10.79 -8.60 -2.37
N ALA A 221 -11.12 -9.12 -3.55
CA ALA A 221 -10.33 -8.94 -4.76
C ALA A 221 -10.78 -7.70 -5.56
N GLY A 222 -9.81 -6.94 -6.08
CA GLY A 222 -10.06 -5.90 -7.06
C GLY A 222 -10.42 -6.46 -8.46
N ALA A 223 -11.09 -5.67 -9.30
CA ALA A 223 -11.47 -6.10 -10.65
C ALA A 223 -10.28 -6.62 -11.50
N GLY A 224 -9.14 -5.92 -11.50
CA GLY A 224 -7.93 -6.37 -12.19
C GLY A 224 -7.17 -7.50 -11.46
N GLU A 225 -7.36 -7.62 -10.15
CA GLU A 225 -6.70 -8.63 -9.31
C GLU A 225 -7.23 -10.03 -9.58
N GLN A 226 -8.53 -10.15 -9.85
CA GLN A 226 -9.17 -11.43 -10.17
C GLN A 226 -8.57 -12.12 -11.41
N ALA A 227 -8.02 -11.35 -12.35
CA ALA A 227 -7.48 -11.89 -13.60
C ALA A 227 -6.16 -12.66 -13.40
N TYR A 228 -5.45 -12.45 -12.29
CA TYR A 228 -4.14 -13.07 -12.04
C TYR A 228 -4.04 -13.83 -10.71
N LEU A 229 -5.05 -13.76 -9.84
CA LEU A 229 -5.06 -14.56 -8.61
C LEU A 229 -5.16 -16.05 -8.95
N ARG A 230 -4.16 -16.82 -8.51
CA ARG A 230 -4.14 -18.28 -8.57
C ARG A 230 -4.95 -18.86 -7.42
N LYS A 231 -6.28 -18.88 -7.57
CA LYS A 231 -7.22 -19.31 -6.52
C LYS A 231 -6.97 -20.74 -6.05
N GLU A 232 -6.42 -21.58 -6.92
CA GLU A 232 -5.99 -22.94 -6.65
C GLU A 232 -4.87 -23.04 -5.59
N GLU A 233 -4.11 -21.97 -5.35
CA GLU A 233 -3.07 -21.93 -4.31
C GLU A 233 -3.64 -21.63 -2.90
N ALA A 234 -4.91 -21.24 -2.81
CA ALA A 234 -5.61 -20.99 -1.55
C ALA A 234 -7.11 -21.38 -1.66
N PRO A 235 -7.41 -22.67 -1.87
CA PRO A 235 -8.78 -23.16 -2.09
C PRO A 235 -9.73 -22.96 -0.90
N GLU A 236 -9.18 -22.69 0.29
CA GLU A 236 -9.94 -22.39 1.50
C GLU A 236 -10.50 -20.96 1.56
N ILE A 237 -10.10 -20.07 0.65
CA ILE A 237 -10.53 -18.67 0.63
C ILE A 237 -11.81 -18.51 -0.19
N GLU A 238 -12.81 -17.85 0.40
CA GLU A 238 -13.93 -17.28 -0.36
C GLU A 238 -13.54 -15.92 -0.96
N PHE A 239 -13.49 -15.85 -2.29
CA PHE A 239 -13.15 -14.60 -2.98
C PHE A 239 -14.38 -13.73 -3.20
N VAL A 240 -14.33 -12.51 -2.69
CA VAL A 240 -15.40 -11.51 -2.80
C VAL A 240 -14.95 -10.38 -3.70
N THR A 241 -15.78 -10.03 -4.69
CA THR A 241 -15.50 -8.89 -5.57
C THR A 241 -15.76 -7.59 -4.83
N ARG A 242 -14.80 -6.65 -4.85
CA ARG A 242 -15.04 -5.29 -4.35
C ARG A 242 -16.17 -4.60 -5.12
N GLU A 243 -16.83 -3.64 -4.50
CA GLU A 243 -17.79 -2.78 -5.19
C GLU A 243 -17.20 -2.10 -6.45
N ASP A 244 -18.03 -1.99 -7.49
CA ASP A 244 -17.73 -1.23 -8.70
C ASP A 244 -17.87 0.27 -8.39
N ILE A 245 -16.92 1.05 -8.91
CA ILE A 245 -16.81 2.48 -8.66
C ILE A 245 -16.28 3.20 -9.90
N ASP A 246 -16.66 4.46 -10.06
CA ASP A 246 -16.06 5.36 -11.02
C ASP A 246 -14.72 5.92 -10.51
N LEU A 247 -13.88 6.38 -11.46
CA LEU A 247 -12.63 7.08 -11.17
C LEU A 247 -11.71 6.29 -10.22
N SER A 248 -11.64 4.97 -10.39
CA SER A 248 -11.02 4.05 -9.42
C SER A 248 -9.57 4.38 -9.06
N ASP A 249 -8.82 4.93 -10.01
CA ASP A 249 -7.41 5.31 -9.85
C ASP A 249 -7.19 6.72 -9.28
N GLU A 250 -8.26 7.50 -9.10
CA GLU A 250 -8.18 8.82 -8.48
C GLU A 250 -8.15 8.74 -6.97
N ALA A 251 -7.61 9.77 -6.33
CA ALA A 251 -7.57 9.85 -4.89
C ALA A 251 -8.98 10.01 -4.30
N TYR A 252 -9.23 9.30 -3.21
CA TYR A 252 -10.39 9.50 -2.37
C TYR A 252 -10.15 10.71 -1.46
N VAL A 253 -11.00 11.71 -1.57
CA VAL A 253 -10.86 13.02 -0.90
C VAL A 253 -12.13 13.40 -0.15
N GLU A 254 -12.86 12.41 0.35
CA GLU A 254 -14.10 12.60 1.11
C GLU A 254 -13.88 12.12 2.56
N LEU A 255 -14.04 12.98 3.56
CA LEU A 255 -13.94 12.56 4.96
C LEU A 255 -15.24 11.87 5.43
N PRO A 256 -15.15 10.74 6.18
CA PRO A 256 -16.31 10.16 6.85
C PRO A 256 -16.97 11.19 7.79
N SER A 257 -18.29 11.13 7.95
CA SER A 257 -19.06 12.10 8.77
C SER A 257 -18.58 12.22 10.23
N ALA A 258 -17.91 11.19 10.77
CA ALA A 258 -17.32 11.22 12.11
C ALA A 258 -16.07 12.12 12.18
N ALA A 259 -15.21 12.09 11.15
CA ALA A 259 -14.00 12.92 11.06
C ALA A 259 -14.32 14.41 10.83
N LYS A 260 -15.55 14.75 10.43
CA LYS A 260 -16.03 16.14 10.34
C LYS A 260 -16.42 16.75 11.70
N LYS A 261 -16.79 15.92 12.69
CA LYS A 261 -17.31 16.39 13.98
C LYS A 261 -16.23 16.87 14.95
N GLU A 262 -14.99 16.39 14.81
CA GLU A 262 -13.88 16.81 15.69
C GLU A 262 -13.40 18.24 15.40
N GLU A 263 -13.65 18.80 14.21
CA GLU A 263 -13.30 20.19 13.89
C GLU A 263 -14.35 21.21 14.39
N GLU A 264 -15.62 20.83 14.53
CA GLU A 264 -16.68 21.76 15.02
C GLU A 264 -16.60 22.03 16.54
N THR A 265 -15.74 21.34 17.29
CA THR A 265 -15.66 21.51 18.76
C THR A 265 -14.55 22.45 19.25
N ILE A 266 -13.81 23.09 18.33
CA ILE A 266 -12.78 24.09 18.67
C ILE A 266 -13.14 25.46 18.08
N GLU A 267 -14.35 25.95 18.36
CA GLU A 267 -14.65 27.38 18.26
C GLU A 267 -15.38 27.87 19.52
N HIS A 268 -14.71 28.77 20.23
CA HIS A 268 -15.16 29.68 21.28
C HIS A 268 -15.64 29.13 22.64
N ARG A 269 -14.67 29.03 23.57
CA ARG A 269 -14.80 29.59 24.92
C ARG A 269 -13.62 30.51 25.22
#